data_AF-A0A1F8L4N6-F1
#
_entry.id   AF-A0A1F8L4N6-F1
#
_cell.length_a   1.000
_cell.length_b   1.000
_cell.length_c   1.000
_cell.angle_alpha   90.00
_cell.angle_beta   90.00
_cell.angle_gamma   90.00
#
_symmetry.space_group_name_H-M   'P 1'
#
loop_
_entity.id
_entity.type
_entity.pdbx_description
1 polymer ?
#
loop_
_entity_poly.entity_id
_entity_poly.type
_entity_poly.pdbx_seq_one_letter_code
_entity_poly.pdbx_strand_id
1 'polypeptide(L)'
;MSTLARLRRLAADESGASVTELLVGTLVSALVMAGITSAIFTTNQLRLRADDQNRIAGALAVVSLDLDRDAAMATASAPAKSQTTATSCSTTIDLGFLEGGASVRFGTTASATDGPLWLQRVSGAGTLTVARNVAACTWQVERDTGGDWTIRLDLTVTGPSGESVSHSLRARPRLW
;
A
#
# COMPACT_ATOMS: atom_id res chain seq x y z
N MET A 1 80.04 -17.37 -13.30
CA MET A 1 78.73 -16.68 -13.23
C MET A 1 78.28 -16.71 -11.79
N SER A 2 78.39 -15.58 -11.09
CA SER A 2 78.28 -15.52 -9.63
C SER A 2 76.81 -15.46 -9.16
N THR A 3 76.55 -16.12 -8.04
CA THR A 3 75.31 -16.17 -7.26
C THR A 3 74.68 -14.79 -6.98
N LEU A 4 75.50 -13.73 -7.00
CA LEU A 4 75.08 -12.32 -6.91
C LEU A 4 74.16 -11.87 -8.07
N ALA A 5 74.35 -12.41 -9.28
CA ALA A 5 73.49 -12.08 -10.42
C ALA A 5 72.09 -12.72 -10.33
N ARG A 6 71.96 -13.87 -9.64
CA ARG A 6 70.67 -14.52 -9.36
C ARG A 6 69.90 -13.81 -8.24
N LEU A 7 70.60 -13.36 -7.19
CA LEU A 7 69.98 -12.61 -6.09
C LEU A 7 69.47 -11.22 -6.51
N ARG A 8 70.19 -10.53 -7.41
CA ARG A 8 69.70 -9.28 -8.02
C ARG A 8 68.48 -9.46 -8.93
N ARG A 9 68.33 -10.63 -9.56
CA ARG A 9 67.14 -10.96 -10.35
C ARG A 9 65.93 -11.28 -9.47
N LEU A 10 66.13 -11.98 -8.35
CA LEU A 10 65.06 -12.26 -7.40
C LEU A 10 64.58 -11.00 -6.66
N ALA A 11 65.49 -10.06 -6.35
CA ALA A 11 65.12 -8.76 -5.75
C ALA A 11 64.48 -7.78 -6.75
N ALA A 12 64.62 -8.02 -8.06
CA ALA A 12 63.96 -7.22 -9.10
C ALA A 12 62.56 -7.77 -9.46
N ASP A 13 62.22 -8.97 -8.99
CA ASP A 13 60.91 -9.62 -9.17
C ASP A 13 59.98 -9.48 -7.95
N GLU A 14 60.44 -8.87 -6.85
CA GLU A 14 59.55 -8.37 -5.80
C GLU A 14 59.00 -7.00 -6.20
N SER A 15 58.16 -6.97 -7.24
CA SER A 15 57.19 -5.90 -7.45
C SER A 15 56.09 -5.99 -6.39
N GLY A 16 56.48 -5.88 -5.11
CA GLY A 16 55.56 -5.68 -4.01
C GLY A 16 54.86 -4.35 -4.21
N ALA A 17 53.52 -4.37 -4.27
CA ALA A 17 52.69 -3.18 -4.51
C ALA A 17 53.20 -2.00 -3.67
N SER A 18 53.47 -0.87 -4.34
CA SER A 18 53.91 0.34 -3.64
C SER A 18 52.82 0.79 -2.66
N VAL A 19 53.20 1.45 -1.55
CA VAL A 19 52.23 2.00 -0.57
C VAL A 19 51.15 2.85 -1.25
N THR A 20 51.52 3.56 -2.32
CA THR A 20 50.62 4.34 -3.18
C THR A 20 49.63 3.46 -3.95
N GLU A 21 50.05 2.33 -4.52
CA GLU A 21 49.14 1.38 -5.18
C GLU A 21 48.17 0.73 -4.18
N LEU A 22 48.62 0.45 -2.96
CA LEU A 22 47.78 -0.07 -1.88
C LEU A 22 46.72 0.95 -1.44
N LEU A 23 47.10 2.23 -1.34
CA LEU A 23 46.19 3.34 -1.05
C LEU A 23 45.16 3.55 -2.17
N VAL A 24 45.59 3.52 -3.44
CA VAL A 24 44.67 3.65 -4.57
C VAL A 24 43.72 2.46 -4.65
N GLY A 25 44.23 1.23 -4.51
CA GLY A 25 43.42 0.02 -4.54
C GLY A 25 42.38 -0.04 -3.43
N THR A 26 42.74 0.35 -2.20
CA THR A 26 41.79 0.41 -1.07
C THR A 26 40.73 1.50 -1.27
N LEU A 27 41.11 2.68 -1.76
CA LEU A 27 40.18 3.79 -1.98
C LEU A 27 39.18 3.48 -3.12
N VAL A 28 39.66 2.89 -4.22
CA VAL A 28 38.80 2.41 -5.31
C VAL A 28 37.86 1.30 -4.81
N SER A 29 38.37 0.34 -4.05
CA SER A 29 37.54 -0.75 -3.49
C SER A 29 36.46 -0.23 -2.54
N ALA A 30 36.79 0.77 -1.71
CA ALA A 30 35.84 1.40 -0.81
C ALA A 30 34.73 2.14 -1.58
N LEU A 31 35.08 2.87 -2.64
CA LEU A 31 34.12 3.56 -3.50
C LEU A 31 33.18 2.57 -4.23
N VAL A 32 33.73 1.48 -4.75
CA VAL A 32 32.94 0.42 -5.40
C VAL A 32 31.99 -0.23 -4.40
N MET A 33 32.47 -0.58 -3.21
CA MET A 33 31.62 -1.17 -2.16
C MET A 33 30.54 -0.21 -1.68
N ALA A 34 30.85 1.08 -1.53
CA ALA A 34 29.86 2.11 -1.21
C ALA A 34 28.79 2.23 -2.31
N GLY A 35 29.21 2.22 -3.58
CA GLY A 35 28.30 2.23 -4.73
C GLY A 35 27.38 1.00 -4.78
N ILE A 36 27.94 -0.19 -4.59
CA ILE A 36 27.17 -1.45 -4.55
C ILE A 36 26.18 -1.45 -3.39
N THR A 37 26.63 -1.03 -2.21
CA THR A 37 25.78 -0.99 -1.01
C THR A 37 24.62 -0.02 -1.20
N SER A 38 24.89 1.18 -1.72
CA SER A 38 23.87 2.17 -2.07
C SER A 38 22.88 1.65 -3.10
N ALA A 39 23.36 0.99 -4.15
CA ALA A 39 22.52 0.38 -5.18
C ALA A 39 21.63 -0.73 -4.61
N ILE A 40 22.17 -1.60 -3.73
CA ILE A 40 21.40 -2.66 -3.07
C ILE A 40 20.29 -2.07 -2.19
N PHE A 41 20.61 -1.07 -1.35
CA PHE A 41 19.60 -0.42 -0.51
C PHE A 41 18.51 0.25 -1.34
N THR A 42 18.89 0.97 -2.40
CA THR A 42 17.94 1.63 -3.30
C THR A 42 17.05 0.61 -4.02
N THR A 43 17.63 -0.48 -4.54
CA THR A 43 16.89 -1.54 -5.23
C THR A 43 15.92 -2.26 -4.29
N ASN A 44 16.35 -2.53 -3.05
CA ASN A 44 15.48 -3.12 -2.04
C ASN A 44 14.33 -2.18 -1.65
N GLN A 45 14.58 -0.87 -1.52
CA GLN A 45 13.52 0.09 -1.26
C GLN A 45 12.50 0.14 -2.40
N LEU A 46 12.94 0.17 -3.66
CA LEU A 46 12.05 0.15 -4.82
C LEU A 46 11.21 -1.12 -4.89
N ARG A 47 11.82 -2.28 -4.58
CA ARG A 47 11.10 -3.56 -4.52
C ARG A 47 10.03 -3.56 -3.43
N LEU A 48 10.36 -3.09 -2.22
CA LEU A 48 9.41 -3.02 -1.11
C LEU A 48 8.22 -2.10 -1.45
N ARG A 49 8.48 -0.94 -2.06
CA ARG A 49 7.41 -0.05 -2.53
C ARG A 49 6.54 -0.69 -3.61
N ALA A 50 7.14 -1.39 -4.57
CA ALA A 50 6.39 -2.10 -5.61
C ALA A 50 5.51 -3.22 -5.02
N ASP A 51 6.04 -3.98 -4.06
CA ASP A 51 5.29 -5.02 -3.34
C ASP A 51 4.12 -4.42 -2.55
N ASP A 52 4.33 -3.28 -1.89
CA ASP A 52 3.29 -2.57 -1.15
C ASP A 52 2.22 -2.00 -2.08
N GLN A 53 2.60 -1.37 -3.20
CA GLN A 53 1.65 -0.86 -4.19
C GLN A 53 0.81 -1.99 -4.78
N ASN A 54 1.39 -3.15 -5.08
CA ASN A 54 0.65 -4.31 -5.56
C ASN A 54 -0.34 -4.84 -4.51
N ARG A 55 0.05 -4.90 -3.24
CA ARG A 55 -0.83 -5.30 -2.14
C ARG A 55 -1.97 -4.31 -1.92
N ILE A 56 -1.67 -3.01 -1.93
CA ILE A 56 -2.65 -1.94 -1.79
C ILE A 56 -3.62 -1.96 -2.96
N ALA A 57 -3.12 -2.10 -4.20
CA ALA A 57 -3.95 -2.20 -5.40
C ALA A 57 -4.90 -3.42 -5.31
N GLY A 58 -4.40 -4.57 -4.84
CA GLY A 58 -5.23 -5.76 -4.59
C GLY A 58 -6.33 -5.51 -3.56
N ALA A 59 -6.01 -4.84 -2.45
CA ALA A 59 -7.00 -4.47 -1.43
C ALA A 59 -8.05 -3.49 -1.99
N LEU A 60 -7.63 -2.46 -2.73
CA LEU A 60 -8.53 -1.50 -3.35
C LEU A 60 -9.45 -2.14 -4.39
N ALA A 61 -8.96 -3.14 -5.15
CA ALA A 61 -9.77 -3.89 -6.09
C ALA A 61 -10.87 -4.70 -5.39
N VAL A 62 -10.56 -5.36 -4.26
CA VAL A 62 -11.56 -6.06 -3.44
C VAL A 62 -12.60 -5.09 -2.89
N VAL A 63 -12.16 -3.94 -2.35
CA VAL A 63 -13.07 -2.89 -1.87
C VAL A 63 -14.01 -2.42 -2.98
N SER A 64 -13.48 -2.15 -4.18
CA SER A 64 -14.29 -1.71 -5.32
C SER A 64 -15.34 -2.77 -5.68
N LEU A 65 -14.94 -4.04 -5.78
CA LEU A 65 -15.85 -5.14 -6.15
C LEU A 65 -16.97 -5.33 -5.15
N ASP A 66 -16.65 -5.35 -3.84
CA ASP A 66 -17.66 -5.51 -2.79
C ASP A 66 -18.59 -4.30 -2.72
N LEU A 67 -18.03 -3.09 -2.84
CA LEU A 67 -18.80 -1.86 -2.85
C LEU A 67 -19.74 -1.77 -4.06
N ASP A 68 -19.27 -2.11 -5.26
CA ASP A 68 -20.08 -2.12 -6.48
C ASP A 68 -21.19 -3.16 -6.41
N ARG A 69 -20.88 -4.37 -5.92
CA ARG A 69 -21.85 -5.44 -5.73
C ARG A 69 -22.98 -5.01 -4.80
N ASP A 70 -22.65 -4.48 -3.63
CA ASP A 70 -23.66 -4.13 -2.63
C ASP A 70 -24.39 -2.84 -2.97
N ALA A 71 -23.70 -1.85 -3.57
CA ALA A 71 -24.37 -0.67 -4.10
C ALA A 71 -25.43 -1.07 -5.13
N ALA A 72 -25.11 -2.00 -6.04
CA ALA A 72 -26.08 -2.48 -7.02
C ALA A 72 -27.33 -3.12 -6.39
N MET A 73 -27.26 -3.57 -5.13
CA MET A 73 -28.39 -4.10 -4.35
C MET A 73 -29.07 -3.06 -3.46
N ALA A 74 -28.49 -1.86 -3.31
CA ALA A 74 -29.02 -0.79 -2.48
C ALA A 74 -30.39 -0.32 -2.97
N THR A 75 -31.27 0.02 -2.03
CA THR A 75 -32.67 0.37 -2.30
C THR A 75 -32.90 1.88 -2.29
N ALA A 76 -33.90 2.39 -3.02
CA ALA A 76 -34.20 3.83 -3.09
C ALA A 76 -34.52 4.51 -1.75
N SER A 77 -34.95 3.72 -0.75
CA SER A 77 -35.22 4.15 0.62
C SER A 77 -34.03 3.99 1.57
N ALA A 78 -32.85 3.61 1.06
CA ALA A 78 -31.66 3.40 1.86
C ALA A 78 -31.27 4.67 2.64
N PRO A 79 -30.97 4.56 3.96
CA PRO A 79 -30.49 5.68 4.75
C PRO A 79 -29.23 6.35 4.18
N ALA A 80 -28.40 5.61 3.45
CA ALA A 80 -27.26 6.16 2.72
C ALA A 80 -27.61 7.38 1.86
N LYS A 81 -28.81 7.42 1.25
CA LYS A 81 -29.23 8.49 0.32
C LYS A 81 -29.24 9.88 0.94
N SER A 82 -29.41 10.00 2.26
CA SER A 82 -29.38 11.29 2.98
C SER A 82 -27.97 11.71 3.43
N GLN A 83 -26.97 10.83 3.31
CA GLN A 83 -25.58 11.11 3.71
C GLN A 83 -24.83 11.82 2.58
N THR A 84 -25.26 13.03 2.22
CA THR A 84 -24.72 13.78 1.07
C THR A 84 -23.47 14.62 1.38
N THR A 85 -23.04 14.62 2.63
CA THR A 85 -21.82 15.29 3.09
C THR A 85 -20.76 14.22 3.40
N ALA A 86 -19.49 14.50 3.06
CA ALA A 86 -18.37 13.64 3.45
C ALA A 86 -18.37 13.40 4.97
N THR A 87 -18.53 12.13 5.35
CA THR A 87 -18.53 11.70 6.75
C THR A 87 -17.49 10.61 6.96
N SER A 88 -16.88 10.60 8.14
CA SER A 88 -15.94 9.53 8.53
C SER A 88 -16.61 8.17 8.47
N CYS A 89 -15.88 7.15 8.02
CA CYS A 89 -16.33 5.75 7.99
C CYS A 89 -16.62 5.15 9.37
N SER A 90 -16.25 5.82 10.45
CA SER A 90 -16.73 5.48 11.79
C SER A 90 -18.25 5.56 11.90
N THR A 91 -18.86 6.44 11.10
CA THR A 91 -20.30 6.48 10.90
C THR A 91 -20.65 5.46 9.82
N THR A 92 -21.52 4.50 10.17
CA THR A 92 -21.88 3.46 9.21
C THR A 92 -22.78 3.98 8.10
N ILE A 93 -22.59 3.44 6.90
CA ILE A 93 -23.48 3.66 5.76
C ILE A 93 -24.36 2.43 5.58
N ASP A 94 -25.68 2.64 5.61
CA ASP A 94 -26.69 1.58 5.48
C ASP A 94 -27.29 1.62 4.07
N LEU A 95 -27.12 0.53 3.34
CA LEU A 95 -27.54 0.42 1.94
C LEU A 95 -29.01 0.01 1.77
N GLY A 96 -29.74 -0.19 2.87
CA GLY A 96 -31.19 -0.37 2.86
C GLY A 96 -31.68 -1.70 2.27
N PHE A 97 -30.80 -2.68 2.07
CA PHE A 97 -31.16 -4.05 1.71
C PHE A 97 -30.71 -5.03 2.77
N LEU A 98 -31.40 -6.16 2.85
CA LEU A 98 -31.18 -7.18 3.88
C LEU A 98 -30.35 -8.34 3.35
N GLU A 99 -29.46 -8.84 4.21
CA GLU A 99 -28.76 -10.11 4.03
C GLU A 99 -28.69 -10.83 5.37
N GLY A 100 -29.07 -12.11 5.40
CA GLY A 100 -29.12 -12.88 6.65
C GLY A 100 -30.06 -12.30 7.71
N GLY A 101 -31.07 -11.53 7.31
CA GLY A 101 -32.07 -10.93 8.21
C GLY A 101 -31.70 -9.59 8.83
N ALA A 102 -30.55 -8.99 8.50
CA ALA A 102 -30.18 -7.64 8.92
C ALA A 102 -29.72 -6.77 7.75
N SER A 103 -29.75 -5.45 7.93
CA SER A 103 -29.33 -4.51 6.88
C SER A 103 -27.83 -4.60 6.63
N VAL A 104 -27.44 -4.52 5.36
CA VAL A 104 -26.03 -4.44 4.99
C VAL A 104 -25.51 -3.04 5.24
N ARG A 105 -24.43 -2.97 6.03
CA ARG A 105 -23.80 -1.74 6.46
C ARG A 105 -22.30 -1.79 6.23
N PHE A 106 -21.72 -0.67 5.84
CA PHE A 106 -20.27 -0.50 5.82
C PHE A 106 -19.83 0.45 6.93
N GLY A 107 -18.65 0.21 7.48
CA GLY A 107 -18.03 1.12 8.43
C GLY A 107 -16.62 0.66 8.81
N THR A 108 -15.86 1.55 9.43
CA THR A 108 -14.54 1.22 9.97
C THR A 108 -14.60 0.86 11.44
N THR A 109 -13.86 -0.16 11.83
CA THR A 109 -13.60 -0.51 13.23
C THR A 109 -12.10 -0.50 13.50
N ALA A 110 -11.70 -0.20 14.73
CA ALA A 110 -10.29 -0.30 15.12
C ALA A 110 -9.91 -1.77 15.33
N SER A 111 -8.73 -2.18 14.84
CA SER A 111 -8.24 -3.56 15.06
C SER A 111 -7.85 -3.84 16.51
N ALA A 112 -7.54 -2.78 17.25
CA ALA A 112 -7.20 -2.71 18.67
C ALA A 112 -7.42 -1.27 19.14
N THR A 113 -7.34 -0.97 20.44
CA THR A 113 -7.61 0.36 21.02
C THR A 113 -6.91 1.51 20.30
N ASP A 114 -5.65 1.30 19.87
CA ASP A 114 -4.84 2.26 19.11
C ASP A 114 -4.32 1.65 17.79
N GLY A 115 -5.02 0.64 17.27
CA GLY A 115 -4.63 -0.10 16.07
C GLY A 115 -5.11 0.55 14.77
N PRO A 116 -4.58 0.12 13.62
CA PRO A 116 -5.09 0.55 12.32
C PRO A 116 -6.59 0.24 12.17
N LEU A 117 -7.31 1.06 11.39
CA LEU A 117 -8.72 0.81 11.10
C LEU A 117 -8.87 -0.31 10.07
N TRP A 118 -9.93 -1.08 10.21
CA TRP A 118 -10.38 -2.06 9.23
C TRP A 118 -11.70 -1.58 8.65
N LEU A 119 -11.80 -1.52 7.32
CA LEU A 119 -13.07 -1.31 6.66
C LEU A 119 -13.82 -2.64 6.63
N GLN A 120 -15.04 -2.63 7.15
CA GLN A 120 -15.86 -3.81 7.30
C GLN A 120 -17.22 -3.63 6.64
N ARG A 121 -17.72 -4.75 6.14
CA ARG A 121 -19.09 -4.97 5.72
C ARG A 121 -19.77 -5.81 6.79
N VAL A 122 -20.81 -5.27 7.40
CA VAL A 122 -21.60 -5.92 8.45
C VAL A 122 -22.97 -6.27 7.86
N SER A 123 -23.40 -7.50 8.10
CA SER A 123 -24.71 -8.02 7.66
C SER A 123 -25.24 -9.02 8.69
N GLY A 124 -26.45 -9.55 8.46
CA GLY A 124 -26.99 -10.62 9.31
C GLY A 124 -26.26 -11.96 9.15
N ALA A 125 -25.54 -12.16 8.04
CA ALA A 125 -24.68 -13.32 7.83
C ALA A 125 -23.33 -13.23 8.58
N GLY A 126 -22.99 -12.05 9.11
CA GLY A 126 -21.76 -11.80 9.84
C GLY A 126 -21.03 -10.55 9.37
N THR A 127 -19.78 -10.42 9.84
CA THR A 127 -18.89 -9.29 9.51
C THR A 127 -17.76 -9.77 8.59
N LEU A 128 -17.60 -9.09 7.45
CA LEU A 128 -16.52 -9.30 6.50
C LEU A 128 -15.55 -8.12 6.58
N THR A 129 -14.25 -8.41 6.70
CA THR A 129 -13.21 -7.38 6.59
C THR A 129 -12.85 -7.19 5.12
N VAL A 130 -13.18 -6.02 4.58
CA VAL A 130 -13.01 -5.68 3.15
C VAL A 130 -11.64 -5.06 2.90
N ALA A 131 -11.18 -4.22 3.82
CA ALA A 131 -9.81 -3.71 3.81
C ALA A 131 -9.22 -3.62 5.22
N ARG A 132 -7.91 -3.79 5.32
CA ARG A 132 -7.11 -3.62 6.53
C ARG A 132 -6.18 -2.43 6.36
N ASN A 133 -5.62 -1.94 7.48
CA ASN A 133 -4.66 -0.83 7.48
C ASN A 133 -5.22 0.45 6.85
N VAL A 134 -6.48 0.75 7.15
CA VAL A 134 -7.13 1.98 6.72
C VAL A 134 -6.66 3.11 7.64
N ALA A 135 -5.99 4.11 7.08
CA ALA A 135 -5.49 5.27 7.80
C ALA A 135 -6.52 6.41 7.85
N ALA A 136 -7.22 6.62 6.74
CA ALA A 136 -8.29 7.59 6.63
C ALA A 136 -9.39 7.03 5.72
N CYS A 137 -10.62 7.41 5.99
CA CYS A 137 -11.77 6.87 5.27
C CYS A 137 -12.95 7.83 5.42
N THR A 138 -13.54 8.23 4.31
CA THR A 138 -14.79 8.99 4.28
C THR A 138 -15.75 8.50 3.20
N TRP A 139 -17.05 8.57 3.45
CA TRP A 139 -18.09 8.25 2.48
C TRP A 139 -19.02 9.45 2.31
N GLN A 140 -19.57 9.58 1.11
CA GLN A 140 -20.70 10.46 0.84
C GLN A 140 -21.51 9.89 -0.31
N VAL A 141 -22.79 10.27 -0.34
CA VAL A 141 -23.66 10.04 -1.49
C VAL A 141 -23.77 11.32 -2.28
N GLU A 142 -23.27 11.31 -3.51
CA GLU A 142 -23.34 12.45 -4.42
C GLU A 142 -24.14 12.09 -5.66
N ARG A 143 -24.55 13.10 -6.44
CA ARG A 143 -25.06 12.86 -7.79
C ARG A 143 -23.90 12.97 -8.77
N ASP A 144 -23.82 12.02 -9.69
CA ASP A 144 -22.87 12.11 -10.79
C ASP A 144 -23.32 13.14 -11.85
N THR A 145 -22.51 13.32 -12.89
CA THR A 145 -22.81 14.26 -13.98
C THR A 145 -24.08 13.92 -14.76
N GLY A 146 -24.56 12.67 -14.68
CA GLY A 146 -25.83 12.23 -15.26
C GLY A 146 -27.03 12.46 -14.33
N GLY A 147 -26.80 12.91 -13.10
CA GLY A 147 -27.83 13.10 -12.08
C GLY A 147 -28.16 11.85 -11.26
N ASP A 148 -27.45 10.75 -11.51
CA ASP A 148 -27.61 9.47 -10.83
C ASP A 148 -26.92 9.50 -9.47
N TRP A 149 -27.57 8.93 -8.46
CA TRP A 149 -26.97 8.80 -7.14
C TRP A 149 -25.79 7.83 -7.18
N THR A 150 -24.68 8.23 -6.57
CA THR A 150 -23.41 7.51 -6.50
C THR A 150 -22.90 7.56 -5.06
N ILE A 151 -22.46 6.42 -4.54
CA ILE A 151 -21.72 6.35 -3.29
C ILE A 151 -20.26 6.56 -3.63
N ARG A 152 -19.66 7.61 -3.06
CA ARG A 152 -18.24 7.88 -3.14
C ARG A 152 -17.58 7.48 -1.83
N LEU A 153 -16.55 6.65 -1.93
CA LEU A 153 -15.69 6.23 -0.84
C LEU A 153 -14.28 6.76 -1.10
N ASP A 154 -13.82 7.68 -0.25
CA ASP A 154 -12.42 8.11 -0.25
C ASP A 154 -11.69 7.32 0.83
N LEU A 155 -10.72 6.50 0.42
CA LEU A 155 -10.01 5.55 1.28
C LEU A 155 -8.50 5.76 1.20
N THR A 156 -7.85 5.84 2.35
CA THR A 156 -6.38 5.82 2.47
C THR A 156 -5.95 4.53 3.14
N VAL A 157 -5.14 3.74 2.45
CA VAL A 157 -4.62 2.45 2.94
C VAL A 157 -3.11 2.53 3.09
N THR A 158 -2.58 1.96 4.18
CA THR A 158 -1.16 1.90 4.48
C THR A 158 -0.62 0.48 4.27
N GLY A 159 0.42 0.37 3.45
CA GLY A 159 1.18 -0.85 3.21
C GLY A 159 2.06 -1.24 4.39
N PRO A 160 2.53 -2.50 4.46
CA PRO A 160 3.42 -2.98 5.51
C PRO A 160 4.72 -2.20 5.70
N SER A 161 5.25 -1.51 4.66
CA SER A 161 6.43 -0.65 4.78
C SER A 161 6.13 0.75 5.31
N GLY A 162 4.85 1.09 5.52
CA GLY A 162 4.39 2.42 5.94
C GLY A 162 3.99 3.35 4.79
N GLU A 163 4.18 2.95 3.53
CA GLU A 163 3.69 3.70 2.37
C GLU A 163 2.16 3.79 2.40
N SER A 164 1.60 4.97 2.16
CA SER A 164 0.16 5.19 2.17
C SER A 164 -0.33 5.69 0.82
N VAL A 165 -1.43 5.14 0.33
CA VAL A 165 -2.07 5.54 -0.92
C VAL A 165 -3.51 5.92 -0.64
N SER A 166 -3.94 7.05 -1.19
CA SER A 166 -5.33 7.50 -1.14
C SER A 166 -6.01 7.27 -2.49
N HIS A 167 -7.22 6.74 -2.45
CA HIS A 167 -8.01 6.46 -3.65
C HIS A 167 -9.47 6.81 -3.44
N SER A 168 -10.13 7.26 -4.51
CA SER A 168 -11.56 7.57 -4.51
C SER A 168 -12.27 6.51 -5.33
N LEU A 169 -13.08 5.70 -4.67
CA LEU A 169 -13.92 4.68 -5.26
C LEU A 169 -15.34 5.23 -5.41
N ARG A 170 -16.00 4.82 -6.49
CA ARG A 170 -17.38 5.23 -6.78
C ARG A 170 -18.17 3.99 -7.14
N ALA A 171 -19.30 3.81 -6.46
CA ALA A 171 -20.25 2.76 -6.80
C ALA A 171 -21.61 3.37 -7.07
N ARG A 172 -22.31 2.84 -8.07
CA ARG A 172 -23.62 3.33 -8.50
C ARG A 172 -24.73 2.51 -7.86
N PRO A 173 -25.35 3.00 -6.79
CA PRO A 173 -26.43 2.29 -6.17
C PRO A 173 -27.72 2.35 -7.00
N ARG A 174 -28.51 1.27 -6.96
CA ARG A 174 -29.84 1.22 -7.58
C ARG A 174 -30.90 1.97 -6.73
N LEU A 175 -30.66 3.25 -6.42
CA LEU A 175 -31.54 4.07 -5.58
C LEU A 175 -32.72 4.72 -6.32
N TRP A 176 -33.23 4.08 -7.40
CA TRP A 176 -34.29 4.57 -8.27
C TRP A 176 -35.69 4.37 -7.67
#